data_AF-A0A1A8NKI6-F1
#
_entry.id   AF-A0A1A8NKI6-F1
#
_cell.length_a   1.000
_cell.length_b   1.000
_cell.length_c   1.000
_cell.angle_alpha   90.00
_cell.angle_beta   90.00
_cell.angle_gamma   90.00
#
_symmetry.space_group_name_H-M   'P 1'
#
loop_
_entity.id
_entity.type
_entity.pdbx_description
1 polymer ?
#
loop_
_entity_poly.entity_id
_entity_poly.type
_entity_poly.pdbx_seq_one_letter_code
_entity_poly.pdbx_strand_id
1 'polypeptide(L)'
;NVSVALEFLEKENIKLVSIDSKAIVDGNLKLILGLIWTLILHYSISMPMWDEEEEADDGKQKTPKQRLLGWIQNKLPELPITNFNRDWQTGRALGALVDSCAPGLCPDWDQWDQTKPVDNAREAMQQADDWLGIPQVITPEEIVDPNVDEHSVMTYLSQFPKAKLKPGAPLRPKLNPKKARAYGPGVEPTGNVVMKKAEFTVETISAGMGEVLVYVEDPAGHREEAKVTANNDKNRTYSVFYVPKVTGMHKVTVLFAGQHISKSPFEVEIGMAQGDSSKATAQGPGLEPSGNIANKTTYFDVYTAGAGVGEVEVVITDPAGKKNTVTCSIEDKGNSSYRCTYKPTQEGQN
;
A
#
# COMPACT_ATOMS: atom_id res chain seq x y z
N ASN A 1 48.26 20.27 -36.51
CA ASN A 1 46.97 20.14 -35.79
C ASN A 1 47.11 19.34 -34.51
N VAL A 2 47.40 18.02 -34.57
CA VAL A 2 47.47 17.19 -33.34
C VAL A 2 48.51 17.68 -32.33
N SER A 3 49.71 18.07 -32.76
CA SER A 3 50.74 18.59 -31.83
C SER A 3 50.25 19.81 -31.05
N VAL A 4 49.51 20.71 -31.70
CA VAL A 4 48.93 21.91 -31.06
C VAL A 4 47.92 21.52 -29.97
N ALA A 5 47.13 20.47 -30.21
CA ALA A 5 46.18 19.96 -29.22
C ALA A 5 46.90 19.31 -28.02
N LEU A 6 47.94 18.51 -28.26
CA LEU A 6 48.71 17.89 -27.18
C LEU A 6 49.46 18.93 -26.33
N GLU A 7 50.10 19.92 -26.98
CA GLU A 7 50.74 21.06 -26.28
C GLU A 7 49.73 21.87 -25.44
N PHE A 8 48.50 22.01 -25.91
CA PHE A 8 47.44 22.66 -25.14
C PHE A 8 47.11 21.86 -23.87
N LEU A 9 46.96 20.54 -23.97
CA LEU A 9 46.68 19.68 -22.81
C LEU A 9 47.81 19.70 -21.78
N GLU A 10 49.08 19.73 -22.22
CA GLU A 10 50.22 19.87 -21.32
C GLU A 10 50.21 21.21 -20.56
N LYS A 11 49.83 22.30 -21.23
CA LYS A 11 49.69 23.63 -20.60
C LYS A 11 48.59 23.68 -19.54
N GLU A 12 47.55 22.87 -19.70
CA GLU A 12 46.48 22.67 -18.71
C GLU A 12 46.90 21.73 -17.54
N ASN A 13 48.19 21.34 -17.48
CA ASN A 13 48.74 20.40 -16.49
C ASN A 13 48.11 19.00 -16.51
N ILE A 14 47.62 18.56 -17.67
CA ILE A 14 47.09 17.20 -17.85
C ILE A 14 48.25 16.26 -18.14
N LYS A 15 48.43 15.23 -17.29
CA LYS A 15 49.49 14.24 -17.45
C LYS A 15 49.18 13.28 -18.60
N LEU A 16 49.82 13.50 -19.74
CA LEU A 16 49.76 12.60 -20.91
C LEU A 16 50.68 11.38 -20.71
N VAL A 17 50.24 10.20 -21.15
CA VAL A 17 50.99 8.94 -20.98
C VAL A 17 51.29 8.32 -22.34
N SER A 18 52.56 8.38 -22.75
CA SER A 18 53.10 7.67 -23.93
C SER A 18 52.34 7.92 -25.25
N ILE A 19 51.73 9.10 -25.40
CA ILE A 19 51.02 9.49 -26.61
C ILE A 19 51.75 10.62 -27.32
N ASP A 20 51.89 10.49 -28.63
CA ASP A 20 52.45 11.50 -29.52
C ASP A 20 51.49 11.78 -30.68
N SER A 21 51.83 12.78 -31.50
CA SER A 21 50.98 13.15 -32.64
C SER A 21 50.83 12.02 -33.67
N LYS A 22 51.84 11.16 -33.81
CA LYS A 22 51.84 10.05 -34.75
C LYS A 22 50.83 8.98 -34.33
N ALA A 23 50.76 8.66 -33.04
CA ALA A 23 49.81 7.69 -32.49
C ALA A 23 48.35 8.04 -32.82
N ILE A 24 48.00 9.33 -32.82
CA ILE A 24 46.65 9.79 -33.14
C ILE A 24 46.41 9.78 -34.65
N VAL A 25 47.35 10.33 -35.44
CA VAL A 25 47.22 10.43 -36.90
C VAL A 25 47.18 9.04 -37.55
N ASP A 26 48.00 8.11 -37.06
CA ASP A 26 48.09 6.74 -37.58
C ASP A 26 47.01 5.82 -37.01
N GLY A 27 46.09 6.33 -36.17
CA GLY A 27 44.94 5.57 -35.68
C GLY A 27 45.29 4.48 -34.65
N ASN A 28 46.30 4.70 -33.79
CA ASN A 28 46.62 3.78 -32.71
C ASN A 28 45.51 3.80 -31.64
N LEU A 29 44.50 2.96 -31.84
CA LEU A 29 43.28 2.93 -31.04
C LEU A 29 43.54 2.81 -29.53
N LYS A 30 44.52 1.99 -29.12
CA LYS A 30 44.87 1.82 -27.69
C LYS A 30 45.32 3.13 -27.05
N LEU A 31 46.17 3.89 -27.73
CA LEU A 31 46.67 5.17 -27.23
C LEU A 31 45.59 6.26 -27.29
N ILE A 32 44.77 6.25 -28.34
CA ILE A 32 43.63 7.18 -28.47
C ILE A 32 42.63 6.96 -27.31
N LEU A 33 42.24 5.71 -27.01
CA LEU A 33 41.37 5.41 -25.87
C LEU A 33 42.01 5.82 -24.54
N GLY A 34 43.32 5.61 -24.38
CA GLY A 34 44.07 6.07 -23.21
C GLY A 34 44.00 7.60 -23.04
N LEU A 35 44.15 8.36 -24.12
CA LEU A 35 44.03 9.82 -24.10
C LEU A 35 42.61 10.26 -23.70
N ILE A 36 41.59 9.70 -24.35
CA ILE A 36 40.19 10.04 -24.04
C ILE A 36 39.88 9.75 -22.58
N TRP A 37 40.35 8.61 -22.05
CA TRP A 37 40.21 8.30 -20.64
C TRP A 37 40.91 9.31 -19.73
N THR A 38 42.14 9.74 -20.05
CA THR A 38 42.83 10.81 -19.30
C THR A 38 41.98 12.08 -19.24
N LEU A 39 41.31 12.45 -20.33
CA LEU A 39 40.43 13.62 -20.37
C LEU A 39 39.17 13.43 -19.52
N ILE A 40 38.52 12.27 -19.60
CA ILE A 40 37.33 11.93 -18.78
C ILE A 40 37.70 11.96 -17.29
N LEU A 41 38.78 11.28 -16.92
CA LEU A 41 39.27 11.23 -15.55
C LEU A 41 39.54 12.63 -14.99
N HIS A 42 40.15 13.50 -15.79
CA HIS A 42 40.46 14.87 -15.40
C HIS A 42 39.20 15.75 -15.31
N TYR A 43 38.44 15.88 -16.39
CA TYR A 43 37.37 16.87 -16.50
C TYR A 43 36.02 16.43 -15.93
N SER A 44 35.73 15.13 -15.89
CA SER A 44 34.44 14.61 -15.41
C SER A 44 34.49 14.12 -13.95
N ILE A 45 35.66 13.71 -13.46
CA ILE A 45 35.82 13.12 -12.12
C ILE A 45 36.72 13.95 -11.20
N SER A 46 37.87 14.44 -11.68
CA SER A 46 38.87 15.07 -10.80
C SER A 46 38.62 16.57 -10.56
N MET A 47 38.32 17.32 -11.60
CA MET A 47 38.18 18.78 -11.55
C MET A 47 36.82 19.31 -11.06
N PRO A 48 35.68 18.66 -11.34
CA PRO A 48 34.39 19.18 -10.92
C PRO A 48 34.27 19.38 -9.40
N MET A 49 33.57 20.44 -8.99
CA MET A 49 33.01 20.57 -7.65
C MET A 49 31.68 19.81 -7.61
N TRP A 50 31.45 19.00 -6.57
CA TRP A 50 30.18 18.29 -6.35
C TRP A 50 29.49 18.87 -5.11
N ASP A 51 28.18 19.11 -5.19
CA ASP A 51 27.43 19.89 -4.18
C ASP A 51 27.39 19.22 -2.78
N GLU A 52 27.68 17.92 -2.69
CA GLU A 52 27.59 17.10 -1.46
C GLU A 52 28.96 16.74 -0.87
N GLU A 53 30.01 17.46 -1.26
CA GLU A 53 31.32 17.29 -0.63
C GLU A 53 31.37 18.05 0.70
N GLU A 54 31.32 17.30 1.80
CA GLU A 54 31.90 17.77 3.06
C GLU A 54 33.41 17.99 2.86
N GLU A 55 33.96 19.08 3.41
CA GLU A 55 35.41 19.28 3.50
C GLU A 55 36.02 18.06 4.20
N ALA A 56 36.77 17.22 3.46
CA ALA A 56 37.39 16.05 4.04
C ALA A 56 38.52 16.47 5.00
N ASP A 57 38.24 16.42 6.29
CA ASP A 57 39.10 16.73 7.44
C ASP A 57 40.17 15.66 7.74
N ASP A 58 40.79 14.99 6.74
CA ASP A 58 41.75 13.92 7.06
C ASP A 58 42.95 13.79 6.12
N GLY A 59 43.43 14.89 5.52
CA GLY A 59 44.77 15.01 4.91
C GLY A 59 45.17 13.99 3.83
N LYS A 60 44.30 13.04 3.46
CA LYS A 60 44.55 11.93 2.54
C LYS A 60 43.92 12.24 1.21
N GLN A 61 44.77 12.45 0.22
CA GLN A 61 44.38 12.68 -1.16
C GLN A 61 43.72 11.41 -1.72
N LYS A 62 42.39 11.44 -1.94
CA LYS A 62 41.65 10.34 -2.59
C LYS A 62 41.98 10.33 -4.08
N THR A 63 42.11 9.14 -4.66
CA THR A 63 42.15 9.01 -6.12
C THR A 63 40.79 9.39 -6.73
N PRO A 64 40.71 9.80 -8.01
CA PRO A 64 39.43 10.10 -8.65
C PRO A 64 38.44 8.93 -8.61
N LYS A 65 38.93 7.69 -8.75
CA LYS A 65 38.11 6.47 -8.58
C LYS A 65 37.51 6.38 -7.18
N GLN A 66 38.32 6.55 -6.14
CA GLN A 66 37.85 6.52 -4.74
C GLN A 66 36.90 7.67 -4.43
N ARG A 67 37.09 8.84 -5.06
CA ARG A 67 36.20 9.99 -4.95
C ARG A 67 34.81 9.65 -5.47
N LEU A 68 34.71 9.16 -6.71
CA LEU A 68 33.43 8.78 -7.32
C LEU A 68 32.75 7.65 -6.53
N LEU A 69 33.51 6.63 -6.12
CA LEU A 69 32.99 5.52 -5.34
C LEU A 69 32.43 6.01 -3.99
N GLY A 70 33.15 6.90 -3.30
CA GLY A 70 32.68 7.50 -2.04
C GLY A 70 31.39 8.31 -2.21
N TRP A 71 31.29 9.10 -3.28
CA TRP A 71 30.07 9.86 -3.57
C TRP A 71 28.87 8.93 -3.81
N ILE A 72 29.04 7.87 -4.63
CA ILE A 72 27.98 6.90 -4.89
C ILE A 72 27.60 6.13 -3.61
N GLN A 73 28.59 5.73 -2.81
CA GLN A 73 28.34 5.00 -1.56
C GLN A 73 27.55 5.86 -0.56
N ASN A 74 27.80 7.18 -0.51
CA ASN A 74 27.02 8.12 0.28
C ASN A 74 25.57 8.24 -0.22
N LYS A 75 25.35 8.19 -1.54
CA LYS A 75 24.01 8.13 -2.14
C LYS A 75 23.28 6.83 -1.87
N LEU A 76 24.00 5.74 -1.69
CA LEU A 76 23.45 4.38 -1.57
C LEU A 76 23.92 3.69 -0.29
N PRO A 77 23.60 4.21 0.92
CA PRO A 77 24.10 3.66 2.17
C PRO A 77 23.63 2.22 2.45
N GLU A 78 22.52 1.79 1.82
CA GLU A 78 21.95 0.45 1.98
C GLU A 78 22.60 -0.61 1.07
N LEU A 79 23.40 -0.19 0.07
CA LEU A 79 24.05 -1.08 -0.88
C LEU A 79 25.58 -1.01 -0.75
N PRO A 80 26.28 -2.15 -0.67
CA PRO A 80 27.74 -2.16 -0.63
C PRO A 80 28.32 -1.93 -2.04
N ILE A 81 28.62 -0.68 -2.39
CA ILE A 81 29.23 -0.32 -3.68
C ILE A 81 30.75 -0.21 -3.50
N THR A 82 31.46 -1.15 -4.10
CA THR A 82 32.91 -1.35 -3.97
C THR A 82 33.66 -1.36 -5.30
N ASN A 83 32.96 -1.49 -6.44
CA ASN A 83 33.56 -1.51 -7.77
C ASN A 83 32.64 -0.89 -8.85
N PHE A 84 33.18 -0.75 -10.06
CA PHE A 84 32.46 -0.21 -11.22
C PHE A 84 32.20 -1.30 -12.29
N ASN A 85 31.97 -2.54 -11.87
CA ASN A 85 31.57 -3.63 -12.76
C ASN A 85 30.49 -4.51 -12.13
N ARG A 86 30.88 -5.46 -11.27
CA ARG A 86 30.01 -6.49 -10.69
C ARG A 86 28.84 -5.91 -9.90
N ASP A 87 29.05 -4.82 -9.18
CA ASP A 87 28.02 -4.22 -8.32
C ASP A 87 26.85 -3.64 -9.14
N TRP A 88 27.07 -3.38 -10.43
CA TRP A 88 26.11 -2.79 -11.36
C TRP A 88 25.43 -3.83 -12.26
N GLN A 89 25.93 -5.06 -12.27
CA GLN A 89 25.59 -6.11 -13.22
C GLN A 89 24.11 -6.55 -13.18
N THR A 90 23.43 -6.36 -12.05
CA THR A 90 21.99 -6.69 -11.93
C THR A 90 21.06 -5.56 -12.39
N GLY A 91 21.61 -4.37 -12.68
CA GLY A 91 20.85 -3.15 -12.95
C GLY A 91 20.16 -2.51 -11.73
N ARG A 92 20.06 -3.20 -10.58
CA ARG A 92 19.39 -2.67 -9.37
C ARG A 92 20.11 -1.47 -8.77
N ALA A 93 21.44 -1.46 -8.77
CA ALA A 93 22.23 -0.32 -8.28
C ALA A 93 22.01 0.94 -9.12
N LEU A 94 21.72 0.81 -10.42
CA LEU A 94 21.33 1.94 -11.28
C LEU A 94 19.98 2.50 -10.85
N GLY A 95 18.98 1.62 -10.65
CA GLY A 95 17.66 2.03 -10.14
C GLY A 95 17.75 2.73 -8.78
N ALA A 96 18.54 2.17 -7.86
CA ALA A 96 18.79 2.76 -6.56
C ALA A 96 19.44 4.15 -6.67
N LEU A 97 20.45 4.31 -7.54
CA LEU A 97 21.15 5.58 -7.73
C LEU A 97 20.22 6.65 -8.30
N VAL A 98 19.43 6.30 -9.32
CA VAL A 98 18.46 7.19 -9.95
C VAL A 98 17.39 7.63 -8.96
N ASP A 99 16.85 6.70 -8.17
CA ASP A 99 15.86 7.03 -7.13
C ASP A 99 16.47 7.83 -5.97
N SER A 100 17.72 7.59 -5.61
CA SER A 100 18.43 8.40 -4.60
C SER A 100 18.67 9.84 -5.08
N CYS A 101 18.96 10.04 -6.37
CA CYS A 101 19.06 11.36 -6.97
C CYS A 101 17.70 12.08 -7.07
N ALA A 102 16.62 11.37 -7.37
CA ALA A 102 15.27 11.92 -7.39
C ALA A 102 14.23 10.86 -6.97
N PRO A 103 13.84 10.85 -5.68
CA PRO A 103 12.93 9.84 -5.14
C PRO A 103 11.59 9.80 -5.90
N GLY A 104 11.29 8.63 -6.42
CA GLY A 104 10.08 8.34 -7.19
C GLY A 104 10.29 8.15 -8.69
N LEU A 105 11.51 8.33 -9.21
CA LEU A 105 11.84 7.91 -10.57
C LEU A 105 11.91 6.38 -10.69
N CYS A 106 12.54 5.70 -9.71
CA CYS A 106 12.68 4.24 -9.65
C CYS A 106 12.29 3.71 -8.25
N PRO A 107 11.06 3.96 -7.76
CA PRO A 107 10.70 3.79 -6.35
C PRO A 107 10.73 2.34 -5.84
N ASP A 108 10.68 1.38 -6.75
CA ASP A 108 10.58 -0.06 -6.52
C ASP A 108 11.84 -0.82 -6.97
N TRP A 109 12.97 -0.11 -7.13
CA TRP A 109 14.27 -0.68 -7.51
C TRP A 109 14.71 -1.87 -6.62
N ASP A 110 14.23 -1.89 -5.38
CA ASP A 110 14.55 -2.93 -4.40
C ASP A 110 13.82 -4.26 -4.66
N GLN A 111 12.77 -4.24 -5.47
CA GLN A 111 11.94 -5.39 -5.83
C GLN A 111 12.18 -5.89 -7.25
N TRP A 112 13.03 -5.21 -8.03
CA TRP A 112 13.32 -5.59 -9.40
C TRP A 112 13.96 -6.98 -9.51
N ASP A 113 13.57 -7.69 -10.57
CA ASP A 113 14.05 -9.04 -10.88
C ASP A 113 15.52 -9.00 -11.31
N GLN A 114 16.40 -9.57 -10.48
CA GLN A 114 17.84 -9.59 -10.74
C GLN A 114 18.23 -10.46 -11.94
N THR A 115 17.33 -11.33 -12.40
CA THR A 115 17.55 -12.14 -13.61
C THR A 115 17.29 -11.38 -14.91
N LYS A 116 16.79 -10.14 -14.81
CA LYS A 116 16.50 -9.23 -15.94
C LYS A 116 17.35 -7.97 -15.92
N PRO A 117 18.69 -8.10 -15.96
CA PRO A 117 19.59 -6.96 -15.76
C PRO A 117 19.44 -5.87 -16.81
N VAL A 118 19.22 -6.24 -18.08
CA VAL A 118 19.05 -5.28 -19.19
C VAL A 118 17.77 -4.47 -19.03
N ASP A 119 16.66 -5.09 -18.61
CA ASP A 119 15.40 -4.38 -18.38
C ASP A 119 15.55 -3.37 -17.23
N ASN A 120 16.17 -3.79 -16.14
CA ASN A 120 16.46 -2.93 -14.98
C ASN A 120 17.36 -1.74 -15.36
N ALA A 121 18.44 -2.00 -16.10
CA ALA A 121 19.35 -0.96 -16.55
C ALA A 121 18.65 0.01 -17.51
N ARG A 122 17.87 -0.51 -18.47
CA ARG A 122 17.13 0.33 -19.43
C ARG A 122 16.16 1.26 -18.73
N GLU A 123 15.35 0.74 -17.80
CA GLU A 123 14.41 1.56 -17.03
C GLU A 123 15.14 2.68 -16.27
N ALA A 124 16.17 2.34 -15.49
CA ALA A 124 16.92 3.32 -14.71
C ALA A 124 17.60 4.37 -15.58
N MET A 125 18.32 3.93 -16.63
CA MET A 125 19.10 4.83 -17.50
C MET A 125 18.19 5.72 -18.35
N GLN A 126 17.03 5.22 -18.78
CA GLN A 126 16.05 6.05 -19.49
C GLN A 126 15.46 7.12 -18.58
N GLN A 127 15.11 6.77 -17.33
CA GLN A 127 14.64 7.74 -16.33
C GLN A 127 15.72 8.80 -16.02
N ALA A 128 16.98 8.39 -15.96
CA ALA A 128 18.12 9.28 -15.79
C ALA A 128 18.29 10.26 -16.98
N ASP A 129 18.14 9.79 -18.21
CA ASP A 129 18.21 10.63 -19.40
C ASP A 129 17.05 11.63 -19.44
N ASP A 130 15.83 11.11 -19.35
CA ASP A 130 14.60 11.87 -19.49
C ASP A 130 14.45 12.92 -18.40
N TRP A 131 14.77 12.59 -17.14
CA TRP A 131 14.42 13.44 -16.00
C TRP A 131 15.61 13.98 -15.21
N LEU A 132 16.80 13.40 -15.35
CA LEU A 132 18.03 13.91 -14.71
C LEU A 132 19.01 14.53 -15.71
N GLY A 133 18.75 14.42 -17.02
CA GLY A 133 19.59 14.96 -18.08
C GLY A 133 20.92 14.22 -18.23
N ILE A 134 20.94 12.92 -17.91
CA ILE A 134 22.13 12.06 -17.97
C ILE A 134 22.11 11.26 -19.27
N PRO A 135 22.87 11.65 -20.31
CA PRO A 135 22.89 10.93 -21.57
C PRO A 135 23.52 9.54 -21.43
N GLN A 136 22.98 8.57 -22.17
CA GLN A 136 23.43 7.19 -22.22
C GLN A 136 24.69 7.04 -23.10
N VAL A 137 25.84 7.45 -22.56
CA VAL A 137 27.16 7.28 -23.21
C VAL A 137 27.68 5.84 -23.20
N ILE A 138 26.99 4.97 -22.45
CA ILE A 138 27.07 3.52 -22.46
C ILE A 138 25.63 3.01 -22.58
N THR A 139 25.41 1.89 -23.23
CA THR A 139 24.07 1.30 -23.37
C THR A 139 23.68 0.43 -22.15
N PRO A 140 22.37 0.18 -21.95
CA PRO A 140 21.90 -0.76 -20.92
C PRO A 140 22.47 -2.17 -21.04
N GLU A 141 22.70 -2.65 -22.26
CA GLU A 141 23.29 -3.95 -22.55
C GLU A 141 24.77 -4.00 -22.16
N GLU A 142 25.51 -2.94 -22.46
CA GLU A 142 26.95 -2.86 -22.16
C GLU A 142 27.22 -2.69 -20.67
N ILE A 143 26.45 -1.86 -19.95
CA ILE A 143 26.71 -1.56 -18.53
C ILE A 143 26.51 -2.78 -17.61
N VAL A 144 25.67 -3.73 -18.02
CA VAL A 144 25.40 -4.97 -17.28
C VAL A 144 26.16 -6.18 -17.84
N ASP A 145 26.98 -5.98 -18.87
CA ASP A 145 27.79 -7.05 -19.43
C ASP A 145 28.77 -7.59 -18.36
N PRO A 146 28.87 -8.92 -18.15
CA PRO A 146 29.81 -9.50 -17.20
C PRO A 146 31.28 -9.09 -17.39
N ASN A 147 31.64 -8.64 -18.59
CA ASN A 147 32.98 -8.25 -19.02
C ASN A 147 33.13 -6.73 -19.18
N VAL A 148 32.16 -5.93 -18.75
CA VAL A 148 32.23 -4.47 -18.82
C VAL A 148 33.48 -3.95 -18.09
N ASP A 149 34.19 -3.02 -18.70
CA ASP A 149 35.34 -2.39 -18.07
C ASP A 149 34.90 -1.23 -17.15
N GLU A 150 35.65 -1.04 -16.06
CA GLU A 150 35.32 -0.01 -15.08
C GLU A 150 35.39 1.42 -15.64
N HIS A 151 36.22 1.69 -16.66
CA HIS A 151 36.34 3.05 -17.20
C HIS A 151 35.07 3.46 -17.93
N SER A 152 34.46 2.56 -18.69
CA SER A 152 33.18 2.79 -19.36
C SER A 152 32.05 3.07 -18.35
N VAL A 153 31.95 2.27 -17.29
CA VAL A 153 30.95 2.46 -16.22
C VAL A 153 31.21 3.77 -15.46
N MET A 154 32.46 4.06 -15.10
CA MET A 154 32.84 5.32 -14.45
C MET A 154 32.52 6.54 -15.33
N THR A 155 32.70 6.44 -16.64
CA THR A 155 32.38 7.52 -17.59
C THR A 155 30.90 7.88 -17.49
N TYR A 156 30.01 6.88 -17.53
CA TYR A 156 28.58 7.11 -17.39
C TYR A 156 28.20 7.66 -16.00
N LEU A 157 28.66 7.00 -14.92
CA LEU A 157 28.28 7.34 -13.56
C LEU A 157 28.84 8.68 -13.07
N SER A 158 29.96 9.14 -13.64
CA SER A 158 30.55 10.46 -13.32
C SER A 158 29.66 11.66 -13.67
N GLN A 159 28.56 11.43 -14.41
CA GLN A 159 27.58 12.45 -14.77
C GLN A 159 26.58 12.74 -13.64
N PHE A 160 26.30 11.76 -12.77
CA PHE A 160 25.29 11.85 -11.70
C PHE A 160 25.55 12.96 -10.66
N PRO A 161 26.79 13.23 -10.21
CA PRO A 161 27.05 14.27 -9.23
C PRO A 161 26.61 15.69 -9.61
N LYS A 162 26.38 15.95 -10.92
CA LYS A 162 25.90 17.23 -11.44
C LYS A 162 24.44 17.17 -11.91
N ALA A 163 23.81 16.02 -11.77
CA ALA A 163 22.48 15.79 -12.30
C ALA A 163 21.44 16.67 -11.59
N LYS A 164 20.47 17.16 -12.37
CA LYS A 164 19.40 18.01 -11.84
C LYS A 164 18.06 17.52 -12.35
N LEU A 165 17.11 17.41 -11.43
CA LEU A 165 15.75 17.00 -11.76
C LEU A 165 15.09 18.03 -12.68
N LYS A 166 14.61 17.59 -13.84
CA LYS A 166 13.84 18.43 -14.77
C LYS A 166 12.44 18.70 -14.21
N PRO A 167 11.88 19.92 -14.39
CA PRO A 167 10.51 20.22 -13.98
C PRO A 167 9.49 19.30 -14.65
N GLY A 168 8.46 18.90 -13.89
CA GLY A 168 7.38 18.05 -14.41
C GLY A 168 7.67 16.55 -14.41
N ALA A 169 8.77 16.10 -13.79
CA ALA A 169 9.10 14.70 -13.67
C ALA A 169 7.97 13.88 -12.99
N PRO A 170 7.62 12.70 -13.53
CA PRO A 170 6.53 11.87 -13.02
C PRO A 170 6.96 11.08 -11.79
N LEU A 171 7.26 11.78 -10.69
CA LEU A 171 7.70 11.15 -9.45
C LEU A 171 6.57 10.33 -8.82
N ARG A 172 6.79 9.02 -8.71
CA ARG A 172 5.85 8.08 -8.08
C ARG A 172 6.30 7.81 -6.64
N PRO A 173 5.46 8.03 -5.62
CA PRO A 173 5.85 7.72 -4.25
C PRO A 173 6.10 6.21 -4.09
N LYS A 174 7.16 5.86 -3.34
CA LYS A 174 7.45 4.47 -2.97
C LYS A 174 6.25 3.80 -2.34
N LEU A 175 5.97 2.58 -2.80
CA LEU A 175 4.91 1.73 -2.28
C LEU A 175 5.10 1.56 -0.77
N ASN A 176 4.11 1.98 0.02
CA ASN A 176 4.09 1.77 1.46
C ASN A 176 2.68 1.39 1.93
N PRO A 177 2.39 0.08 2.06
CA PRO A 177 1.10 -0.43 2.52
C PRO A 177 0.68 0.12 3.89
N LYS A 178 1.62 0.49 4.76
CA LYS A 178 1.32 1.06 6.09
C LYS A 178 0.76 2.49 6.02
N LYS A 179 0.87 3.16 4.87
CA LYS A 179 0.21 4.44 4.62
C LYS A 179 -1.20 4.29 4.07
N ALA A 180 -1.65 3.08 3.72
CA ALA A 180 -3.04 2.82 3.41
C ALA A 180 -3.86 2.68 4.70
N ARG A 181 -5.12 3.10 4.65
CA ARG A 181 -6.02 3.10 5.81
C ARG A 181 -7.38 2.54 5.42
N ALA A 182 -7.94 1.69 6.28
CA ALA A 182 -9.34 1.27 6.19
C ALA A 182 -10.15 1.93 7.31
N TYR A 183 -11.39 2.34 7.00
CA TYR A 183 -12.30 2.94 7.96
C TYR A 183 -13.76 2.76 7.52
N GLY A 184 -14.68 2.73 8.49
CA GLY A 184 -16.11 2.53 8.27
C GLY A 184 -16.66 1.33 9.04
N PRO A 185 -17.99 1.18 9.11
CA PRO A 185 -18.65 0.22 9.99
C PRO A 185 -18.11 -1.21 9.89
N GLY A 186 -17.81 -1.69 8.69
CA GLY A 186 -17.38 -3.07 8.46
C GLY A 186 -16.00 -3.45 9.01
N VAL A 187 -15.22 -2.48 9.53
CA VAL A 187 -13.95 -2.72 10.23
C VAL A 187 -13.94 -2.17 11.66
N GLU A 188 -15.08 -1.67 12.16
CA GLU A 188 -15.24 -1.29 13.56
C GLU A 188 -15.32 -2.54 14.45
N PRO A 189 -14.79 -2.51 15.69
CA PRO A 189 -14.76 -3.69 16.56
C PRO A 189 -16.13 -4.28 16.88
N THR A 190 -17.19 -3.46 16.88
CA THR A 190 -18.57 -3.87 17.20
C THR A 190 -19.58 -3.12 16.33
N GLY A 191 -20.84 -3.57 16.36
CA GLY A 191 -21.97 -2.90 15.69
C GLY A 191 -22.41 -3.56 14.38
N ASN A 192 -21.60 -4.45 13.82
CA ASN A 192 -22.01 -5.30 12.70
C ASN A 192 -22.87 -6.46 13.20
N VAL A 193 -23.82 -6.91 12.38
CA VAL A 193 -24.73 -8.01 12.73
C VAL A 193 -24.83 -9.03 11.60
N VAL A 194 -25.14 -10.26 11.99
CA VAL A 194 -25.29 -11.39 11.06
C VAL A 194 -26.32 -11.09 9.95
N MET A 195 -26.06 -11.56 8.74
CA MET A 195 -26.88 -11.39 7.53
C MET A 195 -27.12 -9.94 7.06
N LYS A 196 -26.51 -8.94 7.69
CA LYS A 196 -26.53 -7.55 7.20
C LYS A 196 -25.20 -7.19 6.52
N LYS A 197 -25.28 -6.26 5.56
CA LYS A 197 -24.12 -5.79 4.82
C LYS A 197 -23.22 -4.97 5.74
N ALA A 198 -21.97 -5.39 5.87
CA ALA A 198 -20.90 -4.66 6.56
C ALA A 198 -20.04 -3.95 5.51
N GLU A 199 -19.98 -2.62 5.56
CA GLU A 199 -19.32 -1.79 4.54
C GLU A 199 -18.20 -0.94 5.13
N PHE A 200 -17.12 -0.77 4.38
CA PHE A 200 -16.04 0.13 4.75
C PHE A 200 -15.29 0.62 3.50
N THR A 201 -14.40 1.60 3.71
CA THR A 201 -13.59 2.21 2.66
C THR A 201 -12.11 1.97 2.92
N VAL A 202 -11.35 1.69 1.87
CA VAL A 202 -9.89 1.65 1.89
C VAL A 202 -9.35 2.84 1.10
N GLU A 203 -8.49 3.65 1.72
CA GLU A 203 -7.84 4.83 1.12
C GLU A 203 -6.35 4.54 0.90
N THR A 204 -5.86 4.73 -0.33
CA THR A 204 -4.47 4.38 -0.71
C THR A 204 -3.67 5.55 -1.29
N ILE A 205 -4.17 6.80 -1.20
CA ILE A 205 -3.49 7.99 -1.76
C ILE A 205 -2.04 8.14 -1.30
N SER A 206 -1.74 7.77 -0.05
CA SER A 206 -0.38 7.90 0.50
C SER A 206 0.44 6.61 0.39
N ALA A 207 -0.14 5.53 -0.13
CA ALA A 207 0.45 4.19 -0.13
C ALA A 207 1.16 3.83 -1.44
N GLY A 208 1.01 4.61 -2.51
CA GLY A 208 1.56 4.29 -3.84
C GLY A 208 0.53 3.64 -4.76
N MET A 209 0.98 2.98 -5.82
CA MET A 209 0.12 2.22 -6.73
C MET A 209 0.15 0.74 -6.37
N GLY A 210 -1.00 0.09 -6.26
CA GLY A 210 -1.09 -1.32 -5.88
C GLY A 210 -2.53 -1.81 -5.85
N GLU A 211 -2.71 -3.12 -5.86
CA GLU A 211 -4.01 -3.79 -5.77
C GLU A 211 -4.48 -3.90 -4.31
N VAL A 212 -5.79 -3.75 -4.08
CA VAL A 212 -6.43 -3.96 -2.77
C VAL A 212 -7.16 -5.30 -2.77
N LEU A 213 -6.78 -6.18 -1.85
CA LEU A 213 -7.46 -7.46 -1.62
C LEU A 213 -7.99 -7.51 -0.19
N VAL A 214 -9.21 -8.03 -0.01
CA VAL A 214 -9.84 -8.14 1.30
C VAL A 214 -10.38 -9.53 1.51
N TYR A 215 -10.08 -10.10 2.67
CA TYR A 215 -10.57 -11.40 3.10
C TYR A 215 -11.22 -11.32 4.47
N VAL A 216 -12.28 -12.08 4.67
CA VAL A 216 -12.98 -12.20 5.95
C VAL A 216 -12.88 -13.64 6.40
N GLU A 217 -12.34 -13.85 7.60
CA GLU A 217 -12.26 -15.15 8.26
C GLU A 217 -13.30 -15.20 9.38
N ASP A 218 -14.14 -16.23 9.35
CA ASP A 218 -15.16 -16.49 10.39
C ASP A 218 -14.52 -17.14 11.65
N PRO A 219 -15.26 -17.28 12.77
CA PRO A 219 -14.73 -17.91 13.98
C PRO A 219 -14.32 -19.38 13.83
N ALA A 220 -14.80 -20.06 12.78
CA ALA A 220 -14.44 -21.45 12.46
C ALA A 220 -13.19 -21.52 11.55
N GLY A 221 -12.64 -20.38 11.13
CA GLY A 221 -11.48 -20.28 10.25
C GLY A 221 -11.82 -20.33 8.75
N HIS A 222 -13.10 -20.28 8.36
CA HIS A 222 -13.46 -20.20 6.96
C HIS A 222 -13.18 -18.81 6.41
N ARG A 223 -12.39 -18.75 5.33
CA ARG A 223 -11.97 -17.51 4.69
C ARG A 223 -12.73 -17.29 3.38
N GLU A 224 -13.39 -16.15 3.27
CA GLU A 224 -14.07 -15.68 2.05
C GLU A 224 -13.45 -14.36 1.57
N GLU A 225 -13.37 -14.16 0.26
CA GLU A 225 -12.93 -12.89 -0.33
C GLU A 225 -14.10 -11.90 -0.36
N ALA A 226 -13.85 -10.67 0.12
CA ALA A 226 -14.85 -9.61 0.12
C ALA A 226 -14.89 -8.88 -1.22
N LYS A 227 -16.04 -8.29 -1.56
CA LYS A 227 -16.18 -7.55 -2.82
C LYS A 227 -15.53 -6.17 -2.69
N VAL A 228 -14.50 -5.92 -3.50
CA VAL A 228 -13.79 -4.64 -3.60
C VAL A 228 -14.17 -3.93 -4.89
N THR A 229 -14.48 -2.63 -4.83
CA THR A 229 -14.79 -1.79 -6.01
C THR A 229 -13.99 -0.50 -5.95
N ALA A 230 -13.22 -0.20 -6.99
CA ALA A 230 -12.46 1.05 -7.09
C ALA A 230 -13.39 2.23 -7.40
N ASN A 231 -13.25 3.34 -6.66
CA ASN A 231 -14.08 4.54 -6.85
C ASN A 231 -13.48 5.53 -7.86
N ASN A 232 -12.22 5.34 -8.26
CA ASN A 232 -11.48 6.20 -9.21
C ASN A 232 -11.54 7.70 -8.85
N ASP A 233 -11.52 8.03 -7.56
CA ASP A 233 -11.50 9.40 -7.05
C ASP A 233 -10.07 9.93 -6.85
N LYS A 234 -9.94 11.23 -6.54
CA LYS A 234 -8.64 11.86 -6.27
C LYS A 234 -7.91 11.26 -5.06
N ASN A 235 -8.66 10.66 -4.13
CA ASN A 235 -8.14 10.05 -2.91
C ASN A 235 -7.80 8.56 -3.08
N ARG A 236 -7.94 8.01 -4.29
CA ARG A 236 -7.70 6.58 -4.60
C ARG A 236 -8.38 5.66 -3.58
N THR A 237 -9.69 5.81 -3.45
CA THR A 237 -10.49 5.03 -2.51
C THR A 237 -11.13 3.80 -3.16
N TYR A 238 -11.36 2.77 -2.34
CA TYR A 238 -12.03 1.53 -2.69
C TYR A 238 -13.17 1.30 -1.71
N SER A 239 -14.36 1.02 -2.26
CA SER A 239 -15.52 0.60 -1.47
C SER A 239 -15.52 -0.92 -1.32
N VAL A 240 -15.60 -1.38 -0.08
CA VAL A 240 -15.56 -2.80 0.27
C VAL A 240 -16.79 -3.17 1.06
N PHE A 241 -17.35 -4.35 0.78
CA PHE A 241 -18.39 -4.92 1.65
C PHE A 241 -18.32 -6.45 1.73
N TYR A 242 -18.85 -6.96 2.84
CA TYR A 242 -19.10 -8.38 3.07
C TYR A 242 -20.42 -8.58 3.84
N VAL A 243 -20.91 -9.82 3.87
CA VAL A 243 -22.12 -10.20 4.61
C VAL A 243 -21.77 -11.38 5.52
N PRO A 244 -21.58 -11.16 6.84
CA PRO A 244 -21.23 -12.22 7.77
C PRO A 244 -22.42 -13.16 7.95
N LYS A 245 -22.16 -14.47 7.85
CA LYS A 245 -23.19 -15.53 7.91
C LYS A 245 -23.36 -16.11 9.31
N VAL A 246 -22.37 -15.90 10.17
CA VAL A 246 -22.34 -16.41 11.55
C VAL A 246 -22.02 -15.28 12.52
N THR A 247 -22.37 -15.47 13.80
CA THR A 247 -22.03 -14.56 14.88
C THR A 247 -20.64 -14.86 15.44
N GLY A 248 -20.05 -13.89 16.14
CA GLY A 248 -18.77 -14.05 16.84
C GLY A 248 -17.64 -13.22 16.23
N MET A 249 -16.42 -13.46 16.73
CA MET A 249 -15.24 -12.69 16.35
C MET A 249 -14.73 -13.08 14.95
N HIS A 250 -14.85 -12.16 14.00
CA HIS A 250 -14.32 -12.31 12.64
C HIS A 250 -12.99 -11.55 12.50
N LYS A 251 -12.16 -11.99 11.57
CA LYS A 251 -10.94 -11.26 11.17
C LYS A 251 -11.06 -10.75 9.75
N VAL A 252 -11.07 -9.43 9.59
CA VAL A 252 -11.05 -8.76 8.29
C VAL A 252 -9.61 -8.41 7.93
N THR A 253 -9.05 -9.15 6.97
CA THR A 253 -7.70 -8.94 6.46
C THR A 253 -7.75 -8.03 5.24
N VAL A 254 -7.15 -6.85 5.34
CA VAL A 254 -6.98 -5.93 4.21
C VAL A 254 -5.51 -5.92 3.77
N LEU A 255 -5.27 -6.23 2.49
CA LEU A 255 -3.96 -6.25 1.86
C LEU A 255 -3.87 -5.16 0.78
N PHE A 256 -2.71 -4.53 0.66
CA PHE A 256 -2.35 -3.63 -0.43
C PHE A 256 -1.04 -4.10 -1.05
N ALA A 257 -1.04 -4.37 -2.35
CA ALA A 257 0.08 -4.97 -3.07
C ALA A 257 0.62 -6.23 -2.37
N GLY A 258 -0.28 -7.11 -1.92
CA GLY A 258 0.05 -8.37 -1.24
C GLY A 258 0.47 -8.24 0.23
N GLN A 259 0.56 -7.03 0.80
CA GLN A 259 1.01 -6.81 2.18
C GLN A 259 -0.08 -6.19 3.08
N HIS A 260 -0.07 -6.50 4.37
CA HIS A 260 -1.03 -5.94 5.34
C HIS A 260 -0.91 -4.42 5.44
N ILE A 261 -2.05 -3.72 5.29
CA ILE A 261 -2.14 -2.29 5.56
C ILE A 261 -1.96 -1.98 7.06
N SER A 262 -2.02 -0.70 7.42
CA SER A 262 -2.06 -0.30 8.83
C SER A 262 -3.29 -0.89 9.54
N LYS A 263 -3.09 -1.43 10.75
CA LYS A 263 -4.11 -2.09 11.60
C LYS A 263 -4.72 -3.38 11.06
N SER A 264 -4.36 -3.83 9.87
CA SER A 264 -4.78 -5.14 9.35
C SER A 264 -4.00 -6.27 10.05
N PRO A 265 -4.65 -7.37 10.46
CA PRO A 265 -6.10 -7.65 10.36
C PRO A 265 -6.94 -6.90 11.40
N PHE A 266 -8.20 -6.60 11.05
CA PHE A 266 -9.19 -5.99 11.94
C PHE A 266 -10.01 -7.09 12.62
N GLU A 267 -10.10 -7.05 13.95
CA GLU A 267 -10.98 -7.93 14.72
C GLU A 267 -12.36 -7.28 14.85
N VAL A 268 -13.40 -7.97 14.35
CA VAL A 268 -14.77 -7.45 14.25
C VAL A 268 -15.73 -8.44 14.90
N GLU A 269 -16.39 -8.03 15.98
CA GLU A 269 -17.43 -8.80 16.65
C GLU A 269 -18.75 -8.67 15.90
N ILE A 270 -19.26 -9.79 15.37
CA ILE A 270 -20.56 -9.86 14.71
C ILE A 270 -21.63 -10.30 15.69
N GLY A 271 -22.56 -9.39 15.98
CA GLY A 271 -23.69 -9.63 16.86
C GLY A 271 -24.88 -10.31 16.17
N MET A 272 -25.85 -10.74 16.98
CA MET A 272 -27.16 -11.14 16.47
C MET A 272 -27.92 -9.90 15.97
N ALA A 273 -28.73 -10.07 14.93
CA ALA A 273 -29.69 -9.04 14.55
C ALA A 273 -30.70 -8.88 15.70
N GLN A 274 -30.69 -7.74 16.41
CA GLN A 274 -31.75 -7.42 17.36
C GLN A 274 -33.09 -7.39 16.62
N GLY A 275 -34.07 -8.12 17.14
CA GLY A 275 -35.44 -8.08 16.65
C GLY A 275 -36.02 -6.67 16.69
N ASP A 276 -37.00 -6.41 15.83
CA ASP A 276 -37.77 -5.18 15.78
C ASP A 276 -39.13 -5.42 16.42
N SER A 277 -39.22 -5.23 17.75
CA SER A 277 -40.44 -5.48 18.52
C SER A 277 -41.63 -4.62 18.07
N SER A 278 -41.40 -3.50 17.37
CA SER A 278 -42.47 -2.66 16.83
C SER A 278 -43.31 -3.36 15.75
N LYS A 279 -42.81 -4.46 15.19
CA LYS A 279 -43.52 -5.28 14.21
C LYS A 279 -44.38 -6.38 14.84
N ALA A 280 -44.32 -6.57 16.16
CA ALA A 280 -45.23 -7.46 16.85
C ALA A 280 -46.61 -6.79 16.98
N THR A 281 -47.67 -7.54 16.70
CA THR A 281 -49.06 -7.07 16.84
C THR A 281 -49.87 -8.03 17.69
N ALA A 282 -50.92 -7.54 18.34
CA ALA A 282 -51.82 -8.37 19.15
C ALA A 282 -53.28 -8.00 18.86
N GLN A 283 -54.14 -9.00 18.72
CA GLN A 283 -55.57 -8.79 18.47
C GLN A 283 -56.41 -9.95 19.00
N GLY A 284 -57.66 -9.65 19.38
CA GLY A 284 -58.62 -10.66 19.82
C GLY A 284 -59.57 -10.13 20.90
N PRO A 285 -60.59 -10.92 21.27
CA PRO A 285 -61.67 -10.48 22.15
C PRO A 285 -61.17 -10.03 23.54
N GLY A 286 -60.07 -10.59 24.05
CA GLY A 286 -59.45 -10.17 25.31
C GLY A 286 -58.90 -8.74 25.30
N LEU A 287 -58.56 -8.20 24.14
CA LEU A 287 -58.05 -6.82 24.01
C LEU A 287 -59.15 -5.81 23.66
N GLU A 288 -60.39 -6.26 23.44
CA GLU A 288 -61.50 -5.37 23.11
C GLU A 288 -61.91 -4.52 24.33
N PRO A 289 -62.26 -3.23 24.13
CA PRO A 289 -62.61 -2.31 25.21
C PRO A 289 -63.94 -2.63 25.90
N SER A 290 -64.75 -3.53 25.32
CA SER A 290 -66.04 -3.95 25.85
C SER A 290 -66.29 -5.42 25.51
N GLY A 291 -67.11 -6.11 26.29
CA GLY A 291 -67.49 -7.52 26.03
C GLY A 291 -66.67 -8.56 26.82
N ASN A 292 -65.61 -8.14 27.51
CA ASN A 292 -64.92 -8.98 28.48
C ASN A 292 -65.73 -9.05 29.79
N ILE A 293 -65.95 -10.27 30.30
CA ILE A 293 -66.81 -10.54 31.46
C ILE A 293 -65.96 -11.14 32.58
N ALA A 294 -66.08 -10.61 33.79
CA ALA A 294 -65.39 -11.14 34.96
C ALA A 294 -65.71 -12.63 35.17
N ASN A 295 -64.70 -13.41 35.55
CA ASN A 295 -64.75 -14.85 35.72
C ASN A 295 -65.09 -15.67 34.46
N LYS A 296 -65.05 -15.07 33.26
CA LYS A 296 -65.17 -15.77 31.98
C LYS A 296 -63.84 -15.72 31.24
N THR A 297 -63.35 -16.87 30.78
CA THR A 297 -62.11 -16.95 30.00
C THR A 297 -62.23 -16.20 28.68
N THR A 298 -61.17 -15.46 28.32
CA THR A 298 -61.02 -14.74 27.06
C THR A 298 -59.62 -14.96 26.50
N TYR A 299 -59.36 -14.51 25.27
CA TYR A 299 -58.06 -14.69 24.62
C TYR A 299 -57.72 -13.57 23.64
N PHE A 300 -56.45 -13.48 23.30
CA PHE A 300 -55.96 -12.72 22.14
C PHE A 300 -54.80 -13.47 21.48
N ASP A 301 -54.54 -13.17 20.22
CA ASP A 301 -53.44 -13.74 19.45
C ASP A 301 -52.36 -12.67 19.22
N VAL A 302 -51.10 -13.02 19.48
CA VAL A 302 -49.91 -12.21 19.22
C VAL A 302 -49.25 -12.72 17.94
N TYR A 303 -48.93 -11.83 17.02
CA TYR A 303 -48.24 -12.11 15.77
C TYR A 303 -46.87 -11.43 15.78
N THR A 304 -45.80 -12.24 15.67
CA THR A 304 -44.41 -11.78 15.72
C THR A 304 -43.71 -11.84 14.37
N ALA A 305 -44.46 -12.08 13.29
CA ALA A 305 -43.92 -12.13 11.94
C ALA A 305 -43.23 -10.79 11.59
N GLY A 306 -41.92 -10.86 11.29
CA GLY A 306 -41.11 -9.69 10.99
C GLY A 306 -40.50 -8.99 12.21
N ALA A 307 -40.86 -9.37 13.43
CA ALA A 307 -40.28 -8.81 14.67
C ALA A 307 -38.89 -9.38 15.02
N GLY A 308 -38.41 -10.40 14.29
CA GLY A 308 -37.11 -11.02 14.52
C GLY A 308 -37.12 -12.02 15.69
N VAL A 309 -35.93 -12.35 16.21
CA VAL A 309 -35.76 -13.31 17.31
C VAL A 309 -35.99 -12.62 18.65
N GLY A 310 -36.88 -13.17 19.49
CA GLY A 310 -37.20 -12.67 20.83
C GLY A 310 -38.22 -13.57 21.55
N GLU A 311 -38.42 -13.36 22.85
CA GLU A 311 -39.39 -14.08 23.67
C GLU A 311 -40.68 -13.25 23.84
N VAL A 312 -41.85 -13.89 23.79
CA VAL A 312 -43.15 -13.24 24.01
C VAL A 312 -43.52 -13.32 25.49
N GLU A 313 -43.59 -12.17 26.15
CA GLU A 313 -44.06 -12.03 27.52
C GLU A 313 -45.40 -11.29 27.56
N VAL A 314 -46.35 -11.78 28.37
CA VAL A 314 -47.65 -11.13 28.60
C VAL A 314 -47.85 -10.86 30.08
N VAL A 315 -48.05 -9.58 30.42
CA VAL A 315 -48.32 -9.11 31.78
C VAL A 315 -49.71 -8.49 31.83
N ILE A 316 -50.59 -9.05 32.65
CA ILE A 316 -51.94 -8.52 32.90
C ILE A 316 -51.92 -7.71 34.18
N THR A 317 -52.49 -6.51 34.14
CA THR A 317 -52.57 -5.59 35.27
C THR A 317 -54.03 -5.42 35.68
N ASP A 318 -54.31 -5.41 36.98
CA ASP A 318 -55.66 -5.13 37.48
C ASP A 318 -55.98 -3.62 37.47
N PRO A 319 -57.24 -3.20 37.72
CA PRO A 319 -57.62 -1.79 37.76
C PRO A 319 -56.91 -0.97 38.85
N ALA A 320 -56.31 -1.63 39.84
CA ALA A 320 -55.51 -1.00 40.89
C ALA A 320 -54.03 -0.87 40.52
N GLY A 321 -53.64 -1.25 39.29
CA GLY A 321 -52.27 -1.17 38.79
C GLY A 321 -51.37 -2.32 39.23
N LYS A 322 -51.91 -3.38 39.85
CA LYS A 322 -51.14 -4.53 40.29
C LYS A 322 -50.94 -5.50 39.12
N LYS A 323 -49.68 -5.79 38.81
CA LYS A 323 -49.25 -6.72 37.75
C LYS A 323 -49.42 -8.18 38.17
N ASN A 324 -49.57 -9.06 37.18
CA ASN A 324 -49.64 -10.52 37.33
C ASN A 324 -50.75 -10.99 38.27
N THR A 325 -51.85 -10.25 38.32
CA THR A 325 -53.04 -10.58 39.11
C THR A 325 -53.83 -11.74 38.52
N VAL A 326 -53.65 -11.98 37.22
CA VAL A 326 -54.21 -13.11 36.47
C VAL A 326 -53.08 -13.80 35.74
N THR A 327 -53.04 -15.14 35.83
CA THR A 327 -52.11 -15.95 35.03
C THR A 327 -52.60 -16.00 33.58
N CYS A 328 -51.73 -15.61 32.65
CA CYS A 328 -51.94 -15.78 31.21
C CYS A 328 -51.22 -17.04 30.74
N SER A 329 -51.93 -17.96 30.09
CA SER A 329 -51.30 -19.09 29.39
C SER A 329 -50.96 -18.68 27.96
N ILE A 330 -49.71 -18.86 27.56
CA ILE A 330 -49.23 -18.59 26.21
C ILE A 330 -49.03 -19.93 25.50
N GLU A 331 -49.75 -20.13 24.40
CA GLU A 331 -49.67 -21.31 23.54
C GLU A 331 -49.02 -20.91 22.21
N ASP A 332 -47.93 -21.55 21.83
CA ASP A 332 -47.31 -21.37 20.51
C ASP A 332 -48.12 -22.13 19.45
N LYS A 333 -48.64 -21.41 18.47
CA LYS A 333 -49.42 -21.97 17.36
C LYS A 333 -48.58 -22.24 16.11
N GLY A 334 -47.29 -21.96 16.16
CA GLY A 334 -46.40 -21.96 15.01
C GLY A 334 -46.60 -20.75 14.09
N ASN A 335 -45.77 -20.64 13.06
CA ASN A 335 -45.80 -19.56 12.07
C ASN A 335 -45.76 -18.14 12.68
N SER A 336 -44.96 -17.95 13.72
CA SER A 336 -44.82 -16.64 14.41
C SER A 336 -46.14 -16.13 15.00
N SER A 337 -46.98 -17.02 15.52
CA SER A 337 -48.25 -16.69 16.19
C SER A 337 -48.38 -17.41 17.54
N TYR A 338 -48.82 -16.67 18.56
CA TYR A 338 -49.04 -17.17 19.92
C TYR A 338 -50.46 -16.86 20.37
N ARG A 339 -51.12 -17.79 21.05
CA ARG A 339 -52.42 -17.55 21.69
C ARG A 339 -52.24 -17.31 23.18
N CYS A 340 -52.67 -16.16 23.62
CA CYS A 340 -52.63 -15.73 25.01
C CYS A 340 -54.04 -15.85 25.58
N THR A 341 -54.24 -16.73 26.56
CA THR A 341 -55.54 -16.99 27.20
C THR A 341 -55.49 -16.63 28.66
N TYR A 342 -56.50 -15.89 29.14
CA TYR A 342 -56.57 -15.47 30.54
C TYR A 342 -58.02 -15.38 31.02
N LYS A 343 -58.20 -15.29 32.34
CA LYS A 343 -59.50 -15.18 32.99
C LYS A 343 -59.53 -13.95 33.90
N PRO A 344 -60.12 -12.82 33.48
CA PRO A 344 -60.23 -11.63 34.32
C PRO A 344 -61.04 -11.95 35.58
N THR A 345 -60.59 -11.45 36.74
CA THR A 345 -61.22 -11.74 38.04
C THR A 345 -61.94 -10.54 38.65
N GLN A 346 -61.71 -9.33 38.14
CA GLN A 346 -62.30 -8.08 38.63
C GLN A 346 -62.89 -7.28 37.46
N GLU A 347 -63.94 -6.53 37.74
CA GLU A 347 -64.50 -5.54 36.81
C GLU A 347 -63.67 -4.25 36.89
N GLY A 348 -63.36 -3.67 35.74
CA GLY A 348 -62.68 -2.39 35.64
C GLY A 348 -62.38 -2.03 34.18
N GLN A 349 -61.93 -0.80 33.94
CA GLN A 349 -61.50 -0.39 32.61
C GLN A 349 -60.09 -0.96 32.32
N ASN A 350 -59.91 -1.46 31.09
CA ASN A 350 -58.61 -1.89 30.56
C ASN A 350 -57.63 -0.74 30.45
#